data_AF-A0A4V1SG77-F1
#
_entry.id   AF-A0A4V1SG77-F1
#
_cell.length_a   1.000
_cell.length_b   1.000
_cell.length_c   1.000
_cell.angle_alpha   90.00
_cell.angle_beta   90.00
_cell.angle_gamma   90.00
#
_symmetry.space_group_name_H-M   'P 1'
#
loop_
_entity.id
_entity.type
_entity.pdbx_description
1 polymer ?
#
loop_
_entity_poly.entity_id
_entity_poly.type
_entity_poly.pdbx_seq_one_letter_code
_entity_poly.pdbx_strand_id
1 'polypeptide(L)' 'VEPMINIGRADVKLLEDGWTAVTRDRSLSAQFEHSIGITEDGCEIFTSSPKGLDRPPY' A
#
# COMPACT_ATOMS: atom_id res chain seq x y z
N VAL A 1 -1.69 -6.67 -4.67
CA VAL A 1 -2.66 -6.06 -3.72
C VAL A 1 -1.91 -5.02 -2.92
N GLU A 2 -2.25 -3.74 -3.08
CA GLU A 2 -1.39 -2.63 -2.66
C GLU A 2 -2.16 -1.42 -2.06
N PRO A 3 -3.00 -1.62 -1.03
CA PRO A 3 -3.83 -0.56 -0.50
C PRO A 3 -3.01 0.62 0.04
N MET A 4 -3.40 1.82 -0.36
CA MET A 4 -2.92 3.09 0.20
C MET A 4 -3.99 3.66 1.12
N ILE A 5 -3.65 3.94 2.37
CA ILE A 5 -4.59 4.42 3.39
C ILE A 5 -4.14 5.80 3.88
N ASN A 6 -5.05 6.76 3.80
CA ASN A 6 -4.84 8.13 4.29
C ASN A 6 -5.49 8.26 5.68
N ILE A 7 -4.82 8.96 6.60
CA ILE A 7 -5.43 9.28 7.92
C ILE A 7 -6.56 10.31 7.79
N GLY A 8 -6.48 11.17 6.77
CA GLY A 8 -7.49 12.17 6.44
C GLY A 8 -8.46 11.68 5.37
N ARG A 9 -8.63 12.48 4.32
CA ARG A 9 -9.57 12.21 3.22
C ARG A 9 -8.94 11.35 2.11
N ALA A 10 -9.77 10.70 1.30
CA ALA A 10 -9.32 9.87 0.19
C ALA A 10 -8.72 10.66 -0.99
N ASP A 11 -9.03 11.96 -1.11
CA ASP A 11 -8.62 12.76 -2.26
C ASP A 11 -7.10 12.96 -2.36
N VAL A 12 -6.57 12.87 -3.58
CA VAL A 12 -5.15 13.11 -3.91
C VAL A 12 -4.96 14.19 -4.98
N LYS A 13 -3.73 14.69 -5.11
CA LYS A 13 -3.26 15.56 -6.19
C LYS A 13 -1.94 15.02 -6.73
N LEU A 14 -1.77 15.06 -8.06
CA LEU A 14 -0.49 14.83 -8.73
C LEU A 14 0.36 16.10 -8.71
N LEU A 15 1.63 15.98 -8.35
CA LEU A 15 2.58 17.10 -8.38
C LEU A 15 3.02 17.42 -9.82
N GLU A 16 3.75 18.53 -9.97
CA GLU A 16 4.22 19.03 -11.27
C GLU A 16 5.23 18.11 -11.95
N ASP A 17 5.83 17.18 -11.20
CA ASP A 17 6.71 16.14 -11.74
C ASP A 17 5.95 15.07 -12.55
N GLY A 18 4.61 15.07 -12.51
CA GLY A 18 3.77 14.13 -13.25
C GLY A 18 3.71 12.72 -12.64
N TRP A 19 4.28 12.50 -11.46
CA TRP A 19 4.38 11.18 -10.82
C TRP A 19 3.98 11.16 -9.36
N THR A 20 4.41 12.14 -8.57
CA THR A 20 4.21 12.11 -7.13
C THR A 20 2.75 12.41 -6.80
N ALA A 21 2.04 11.42 -6.25
CA ALA A 21 0.71 11.61 -5.70
C ALA A 21 0.81 11.98 -4.21
N VAL A 22 0.17 13.07 -3.81
CA VAL A 22 0.07 13.51 -2.42
C VAL A 22 -1.40 13.64 -2.01
N THR A 23 -1.71 13.40 -0.73
CA THR A 23 -3.06 13.66 -0.18
C THR A 23 -3.39 15.15 -0.32
N ARG A 24 -4.64 15.46 -0.69
CA ARG A 24 -5.03 16.88 -0.87
C ARG A 24 -4.99 17.67 0.43
N ASP A 25 -5.24 17.01 1.55
CA ASP A 25 -5.16 17.59 2.90
C ASP A 25 -3.76 17.54 3.51
N ARG A 26 -2.78 16.96 2.79
CA ARG A 26 -1.37 16.79 3.22
C ARG A 26 -1.19 15.96 4.49
N SER A 27 -2.22 15.22 4.89
CA SER A 27 -2.14 14.28 6.00
C SER A 27 -1.32 13.04 5.62
N LEU A 28 -0.87 12.28 6.62
CA LEU A 28 -0.07 11.08 6.41
C LEU A 28 -0.84 10.01 5.62
N SER A 29 -0.10 9.30 4.76
CA SER A 29 -0.56 8.13 4.03
C SER A 29 0.44 7.00 4.21
N ALA A 30 -0.03 5.76 4.20
CA ALA A 30 0.79 4.57 4.28
C ALA A 30 0.31 3.51 3.28
N GLN A 31 1.23 2.68 2.80
CA GLN A 31 0.97 1.62 1.85
C GLN A 31 1.72 0.35 2.26
N PHE A 32 1.10 -0.80 2.00
CA PHE A 32 1.74 -2.12 1.99
C PHE A 32 1.33 -2.83 0.71
N GLU A 33 2.20 -3.70 0.19
CA GLU A 33 1.95 -4.42 -1.06
C GLU A 33 2.38 -5.89 -1.00
N HIS A 34 1.54 -6.76 -1.56
CA HIS A 34 1.91 -8.12 -1.91
C HIS A 34 1.54 -8.50 -3.35
N SER A 35 2.45 -9.23 -3.99
CA SER A 35 2.19 -9.98 -5.22
C SER A 35 1.73 -11.37 -4.86
N ILE A 36 0.61 -11.80 -5.44
CA ILE A 36 -0.04 -13.07 -5.10
C ILE A 36 -0.34 -13.91 -6.34
N GLY A 37 -0.26 -15.22 -6.20
CA GLY A 37 -0.78 -16.19 -7.17
C GLY A 37 -2.09 -16.79 -6.66
N ILE A 38 -3.10 -16.95 -7.52
CA ILE A 38 -4.33 -17.67 -7.19
C ILE A 38 -4.12 -19.17 -7.46
N THR A 39 -4.48 -20.01 -6.50
CA THR A 39 -4.38 -21.47 -6.58
C THR A 39 -5.78 -22.09 -6.71
N GLU A 40 -5.87 -23.41 -6.87
CA GLU A 40 -7.15 -24.12 -6.95
C GLU A 40 -8.03 -23.92 -5.71
N ASP A 41 -7.39 -23.76 -4.55
CA ASP A 41 -7.98 -23.75 -3.22
C ASP A 41 -7.79 -22.42 -2.46
N GLY A 42 -7.11 -21.43 -3.04
CA GLY A 42 -6.82 -20.17 -2.36
C GLY A 42 -5.84 -19.26 -3.09
N CYS A 43 -4.87 -18.71 -2.36
CA CYS A 43 -3.82 -17.87 -2.91
C CYS A 43 -2.49 -18.05 -2.16
N GLU A 44 -1.39 -17.84 -2.87
CA GLU A 44 -0.03 -17.82 -2.35
C GLU A 44 0.55 -16.41 -2.40
N ILE A 45 1.23 -15.98 -1.34
CA ILE A 45 1.91 -14.68 -1.26
C ILE A 45 3.40 -14.86 -1.58
N PHE A 46 3.88 -14.28 -2.68
CA PHE A 46 5.26 -14.45 -3.12
C PHE A 46 6.25 -13.50 -2.45
N THR A 47 5.75 -12.44 -1.83
CA THR A 47 6.58 -11.35 -1.30
C THR A 47 6.47 -11.20 0.22
N SER A 48 6.08 -12.27 0.93
CA SER A 48 6.08 -12.28 2.40
C SER A 48 7.49 -12.07 2.95
N SER A 49 7.60 -11.31 4.04
CA SER A 49 8.87 -11.04 4.68
C SER A 49 9.44 -12.30 5.32
N PRO A 50 10.69 -12.72 5.01
CA PRO A 50 11.33 -13.86 5.70
C PRO A 50 11.52 -13.64 7.20
N LYS A 51 11.41 -12.39 7.67
CA LYS A 51 11.49 -12.00 9.09
C LYS A 51 10.11 -11.78 9.72
N GLY A 52 9.01 -12.03 9.01
CA GLY A 52 7.64 -11.81 9.48
C GLY A 52 7.27 -10.34 9.71
N LEU A 53 7.95 -9.42 9.03
CA LEU A 53 7.72 -7.97 9.14
C LEU A 53 6.63 -7.48 8.16
N ASP A 54 5.48 -8.15 8.16
CA ASP A 54 4.38 -7.85 7.22
C ASP A 54 3.41 -6.77 7.77
N ARG A 55 3.69 -6.25 8.97
CA ARG A 55 2.91 -5.19 9.63
C ARG A 55 3.81 -4.28 10.48
N PRO A 56 3.41 -3.02 10.75
CA PRO A 56 4.12 -2.17 11.69
C PRO A 56 4.18 -2.79 13.10
N PRO A 57 5.20 -2.46 13.92
CA PRO A 57 5.38 -3.03 15.26
C PRO A 57 4.42 -2.46 16.33
N TYR A 58 3.36 -1.75 15.93
CA TYR A 58 2.41 -1.08 16.81
C TYR A 58 0.97 -1.38 16.39
#